data_AF-A0A1I6DXF5-F1
#
_entry.id   AF-A0A1I6DXF5-F1
#
_cell.length_a   1.000
_cell.length_b   1.000
_cell.length_c   1.000
_cell.angle_alpha   90.00
_cell.angle_beta   90.00
_cell.angle_gamma   90.00
#
_symmetry.space_group_name_H-M   'P 1'
#
loop_
_entity.id
_entity.type
_entity.pdbx_description
1 polymer ?
#
loop_
_entity_poly.entity_id
_entity_poly.type
_entity_poly.pdbx_seq_one_letter_code
_entity_poly.pdbx_strand_id
1 'polypeptide(L)'
;MDHRVFTSTSVTEHGEPRDLVEGTKVELRFTDDGRLLANAGCNQMQGPVSWDGGKLTVTDLSTTYMACLTPGLDEQDEWLSRLLSATPSWRLDGTTLVLTGEDAEIVFEAAEPEVADLRT
;
A
#
# COMPACT_ATOMS: atom_id res chain seq x y z
N MET A 1 11.18 8.24 -2.42
CA MET A 1 10.01 7.37 -2.73
C MET A 1 8.97 8.13 -3.54
N ASP A 2 9.12 9.43 -3.63
CA ASP A 2 8.24 10.39 -4.29
C ASP A 2 7.94 10.00 -5.75
N HIS A 3 6.72 10.29 -6.19
CA HIS A 3 6.16 9.96 -7.51
C HIS A 3 6.09 8.48 -7.86
N ARG A 4 6.35 7.58 -6.91
CA ARG A 4 6.26 6.15 -7.17
C ARG A 4 4.88 5.61 -6.87
N VAL A 5 4.44 4.71 -7.73
CA VAL A 5 3.28 3.85 -7.52
C VAL A 5 3.78 2.42 -7.41
N PHE A 6 3.21 1.68 -6.47
CA PHE A 6 3.51 0.29 -6.20
C PHE A 6 2.23 -0.52 -6.16
N THR A 7 2.29 -1.71 -6.72
CA THR A 7 1.15 -2.61 -6.80
C THR A 7 1.55 -3.97 -6.25
N SER A 8 0.73 -4.54 -5.37
CA SER A 8 1.02 -5.81 -4.73
C SER A 8 1.13 -6.94 -5.77
N THR A 9 2.16 -7.76 -5.63
CA THR A 9 2.37 -9.00 -6.39
C THR A 9 2.15 -10.24 -5.53
N SER A 10 2.39 -10.16 -4.23
CA SER A 10 2.03 -11.20 -3.27
C SER A 10 1.70 -10.62 -1.91
N VAL A 11 0.80 -11.29 -1.19
CA VAL A 11 0.44 -10.98 0.19
C VAL A 11 0.50 -12.26 1.01
N THR A 12 1.13 -12.22 2.17
CA THR A 12 1.09 -13.29 3.15
C THR A 12 0.57 -12.77 4.49
N GLU A 13 -0.03 -13.66 5.26
CA GLU A 13 -0.46 -13.44 6.63
C GLU A 13 -0.16 -14.70 7.46
N HIS A 14 0.49 -14.51 8.61
CA HIS A 14 1.08 -15.57 9.43
C HIS A 14 1.97 -16.55 8.64
N GLY A 15 2.68 -16.05 7.63
CA GLY A 15 3.57 -16.83 6.78
C GLY A 15 2.89 -17.63 5.67
N GLU A 16 1.56 -17.62 5.58
CA GLU A 16 0.79 -18.30 4.54
C GLU A 16 0.27 -17.29 3.50
N PRO A 17 0.04 -17.70 2.23
CA PRO A 17 -0.58 -16.84 1.24
C PRO A 17 -1.95 -16.34 1.70
N ARG A 18 -2.17 -15.03 1.61
CA ARG A 18 -3.45 -14.39 1.87
C ARG A 18 -4.06 -13.93 0.55
N ASP A 19 -5.18 -14.52 0.17
CA ASP A 19 -5.92 -14.08 -1.01
C ASP A 19 -6.52 -12.69 -0.77
N LEU A 20 -6.44 -11.85 -1.81
CA LEU A 20 -7.20 -10.61 -1.87
C LEU A 20 -8.56 -10.88 -2.50
N VAL A 21 -9.55 -10.03 -2.19
CA VAL A 21 -10.85 -10.05 -2.88
C VAL A 21 -10.63 -10.01 -4.39
N GLU A 22 -11.37 -10.85 -5.13
CA GLU A 22 -11.18 -11.03 -6.57
C GLU A 22 -11.20 -9.70 -7.33
N GLY A 23 -10.24 -9.51 -8.24
CA GLY A 23 -10.11 -8.30 -9.03
C GLY A 23 -9.47 -7.11 -8.31
N THR A 24 -9.03 -7.27 -7.06
CA THR A 24 -8.35 -6.21 -6.30
C THR A 24 -6.85 -6.46 -6.15
N LYS A 25 -6.14 -5.38 -5.84
CA LYS A 25 -4.73 -5.37 -5.42
C LYS A 25 -4.57 -4.30 -4.35
N VAL A 26 -3.48 -4.39 -3.58
CA VAL A 26 -3.02 -3.25 -2.78
C VAL A 26 -2.21 -2.32 -3.67
N GLU A 27 -2.60 -1.06 -3.73
CA GLU A 27 -1.83 0.00 -4.38
C GLU A 27 -1.32 1.00 -3.34
N LEU A 28 -0.05 1.40 -3.46
CA LEU A 28 0.56 2.49 -2.70
C LEU A 28 1.08 3.54 -3.68
N ARG A 29 0.63 4.78 -3.54
CA ARG A 29 1.12 5.93 -4.30
C ARG A 29 1.74 6.95 -3.34
N PHE A 30 2.94 7.40 -3.69
CA PHE A 30 3.68 8.40 -2.92
C PHE A 30 3.73 9.72 -3.69
N THR A 31 3.26 10.79 -3.06
CA THR A 31 3.21 12.14 -3.66
C THR A 31 4.50 12.92 -3.38
N ASP A 32 4.70 14.01 -4.12
CA ASP A 32 5.78 14.98 -3.93
C ASP A 32 5.71 15.75 -2.62
N ASP A 33 4.50 15.97 -2.09
CA ASP A 33 4.26 16.62 -0.80
C ASP A 33 4.46 15.69 0.41
N GLY A 34 5.03 14.49 0.20
CA GLY A 34 5.41 13.57 1.27
C GLY A 34 4.22 12.82 1.89
N ARG A 35 3.22 12.47 1.08
CA ARG A 35 2.04 11.71 1.52
C ARG A 35 1.99 10.32 0.87
N LEU A 36 1.39 9.39 1.62
CA LEU A 36 0.92 8.11 1.10
C LEU A 36 -0.56 8.24 0.72
N LEU A 37 -0.91 7.69 -0.43
CA LEU A 37 -2.27 7.27 -0.78
C LEU A 37 -2.25 5.75 -0.95
N ALA A 38 -3.13 5.06 -0.23
CA ALA A 38 -3.22 3.61 -0.25
C ALA A 38 -4.66 3.16 -0.52
N ASN A 39 -4.80 2.02 -1.20
CA ASN A 39 -6.09 1.41 -1.48
C ASN A 39 -5.95 -0.10 -1.52
N ALA A 40 -6.95 -0.82 -0.99
CA ALA A 40 -7.07 -2.27 -1.07
C ALA A 40 -8.34 -2.70 -1.80
N GLY A 41 -9.00 -1.83 -2.57
CA GLY A 41 -10.16 -2.19 -3.41
C GLY A 41 -11.46 -1.45 -3.09
N CYS A 42 -11.63 -0.88 -1.89
CA CYS A 42 -12.79 -0.04 -1.59
C CYS A 42 -12.36 1.37 -1.14
N ASN A 43 -12.05 1.57 0.14
CA ASN A 43 -11.72 2.87 0.71
C ASN A 43 -10.33 3.36 0.32
N GLN A 44 -10.20 4.69 0.24
CA GLN A 44 -8.90 5.34 0.11
C GLN A 44 -8.37 5.69 1.49
N MET A 45 -7.10 5.36 1.74
CA MET A 45 -6.38 5.70 2.96
C MET A 45 -5.27 6.68 2.63
N GLN A 46 -5.04 7.68 3.48
CA GLN A 46 -4.01 8.68 3.23
C GLN A 46 -3.46 9.32 4.49
N GLY A 47 -2.19 9.73 4.43
CA GLY A 47 -1.50 10.44 5.53
C GLY A 47 -0.09 10.87 5.13
N PRO A 48 0.53 11.82 5.84
CA PRO A 48 1.97 12.07 5.72
C PRO A 48 2.79 10.81 5.99
N VAL A 49 3.88 10.61 5.26
CA VAL A 49 4.69 9.38 5.34
C VAL A 49 6.19 9.68 5.47
N SER A 50 6.88 8.92 6.32
CA SER A 50 8.34 8.90 6.42
C SER A 50 8.90 7.47 6.46
N TRP A 51 10.20 7.33 6.22
CA TRP A 51 10.88 6.04 5.99
C TRP A 51 12.05 5.78 6.97
N ASP A 52 12.07 6.49 8.09
CA ASP A 52 13.20 6.55 9.01
C ASP A 52 13.47 5.22 9.71
N GLY A 53 14.75 4.90 9.94
CA GLY A 53 15.14 3.72 10.72
C GLY A 53 14.69 2.37 10.13
N GLY A 54 14.42 2.31 8.83
CA GLY A 54 13.91 1.09 8.18
C GLY A 54 12.43 0.81 8.46
N LYS A 55 11.69 1.82 8.95
CA LYS A 55 10.25 1.77 9.22
C LYS A 55 9.49 2.73 8.32
N LEU A 56 8.35 2.30 7.80
CA LEU A 56 7.39 3.16 7.13
C LEU A 56 6.45 3.70 8.21
N THR A 57 6.47 5.00 8.43
CA THR A 57 5.59 5.66 9.41
C THR A 57 4.57 6.49 8.67
N VAL A 58 3.28 6.20 8.84
CA VAL A 58 2.19 7.03 8.33
C VAL A 58 1.52 7.71 9.50
N THR A 59 1.69 9.02 9.62
CA THR A 59 1.02 9.80 10.67
C THR A 59 -0.37 10.20 10.22
N ASP A 60 -1.31 10.38 11.15
CA ASP A 60 -2.66 10.86 10.87
C ASP A 60 -3.35 10.11 9.71
N LEU A 61 -3.21 8.78 9.69
CA LEU A 61 -3.84 7.93 8.67
C LEU A 61 -5.35 8.13 8.72
N SER A 62 -5.89 8.64 7.63
CA SER A 62 -7.32 8.88 7.44
C SER A 62 -7.86 7.95 6.36
N THR A 63 -9.10 7.50 6.51
CA THR A 63 -9.80 6.65 5.55
C THR A 63 -11.08 7.32 5.09
N THR A 64 -11.47 7.12 3.83
CA THR A 64 -12.84 7.37 3.40
C THR A 64 -13.81 6.38 4.09
N TYR A 65 -15.10 6.71 4.08
CA TYR A 65 -16.19 5.84 4.55
C TYR A 65 -17.18 5.56 3.42
N MET A 66 -16.71 4.88 2.37
CA MET A 66 -17.56 4.38 1.30
C MET A 66 -18.26 3.10 1.74
N ALA A 67 -19.46 2.85 1.20
CA ALA A 67 -20.13 1.57 1.37
C ALA A 67 -19.48 0.53 0.45
N CYS A 68 -18.82 -0.47 1.02
CA CYS A 68 -18.18 -1.54 0.26
C CYS A 68 -19.21 -2.62 -0.09
N LEU A 69 -19.64 -2.66 -1.36
CA LEU A 69 -20.72 -3.54 -1.80
C LEU A 69 -20.25 -4.98 -2.10
N THR A 70 -18.96 -5.17 -2.34
CA THR A 70 -18.37 -6.50 -2.57
C THR A 70 -17.99 -7.13 -1.23
N PRO A 71 -18.44 -8.37 -0.95
CA PRO A 71 -18.08 -9.07 0.28
C PRO A 71 -16.56 -9.15 0.49
N GLY A 72 -16.12 -8.92 1.73
CA GLY A 72 -14.71 -9.00 2.12
C GLY A 72 -13.90 -7.71 1.93
N LEU A 73 -14.41 -6.70 1.20
CA LEU A 73 -13.66 -5.45 1.01
C LEU A 73 -13.51 -4.62 2.28
N ASP A 74 -14.52 -4.60 3.15
CA ASP A 74 -14.42 -3.91 4.45
C ASP A 74 -13.29 -4.52 5.30
N GLU A 75 -13.27 -5.85 5.44
CA GLU A 75 -12.25 -6.57 6.21
C GLU A 75 -10.84 -6.39 5.60
N GLN A 76 -10.75 -6.35 4.28
CA GLN A 76 -9.50 -6.13 3.55
C GLN A 76 -8.97 -4.69 3.73
N ASP A 77 -9.83 -3.68 3.68
CA ASP A 77 -9.44 -2.29 3.98
C ASP A 77 -9.00 -2.16 5.45
N GLU A 78 -9.75 -2.75 6.39
CA GLU A 78 -9.37 -2.72 7.80
C GLU A 78 -8.01 -3.39 8.04
N TRP A 79 -7.74 -4.50 7.36
CA TRP A 79 -6.46 -5.18 7.41
C TRP A 79 -5.30 -4.29 6.94
N LEU A 80 -5.44 -3.65 5.77
CA LEU A 80 -4.40 -2.76 5.26
C LEU A 80 -4.20 -1.55 6.18
N SER A 81 -5.29 -0.98 6.70
CA SER A 81 -5.24 0.16 7.63
C SER A 81 -4.48 -0.20 8.91
N ARG A 82 -4.71 -1.40 9.47
CA ARG A 82 -3.95 -1.90 10.64
C ARG A 82 -2.46 -2.04 10.32
N LEU A 83 -2.12 -2.65 9.18
CA LEU A 83 -0.73 -2.80 8.76
C LEU A 83 -0.03 -1.44 8.65
N LEU A 84 -0.61 -0.48 7.94
CA LEU A 84 -0.02 0.85 7.73
C LEU A 84 0.11 1.66 9.02
N SER A 85 -0.85 1.50 9.94
CA SER A 85 -0.81 2.15 11.27
C SER A 85 0.22 1.53 12.22
N ALA A 86 0.63 0.28 11.98
CA ALA A 86 1.56 -0.46 12.84
C ALA A 86 3.04 -0.17 12.57
N THR A 87 3.37 0.81 11.73
CA THR A 87 4.73 1.19 11.36
C THR A 87 5.56 0.01 10.82
N PRO A 88 5.14 -0.61 9.69
CA PRO A 88 5.80 -1.80 9.17
C PRO A 88 7.25 -1.50 8.79
N SER A 89 8.13 -2.49 8.91
CA SER A 89 9.45 -2.37 8.29
C SER A 89 9.33 -2.39 6.77
N TRP A 90 10.31 -1.79 6.11
CA TRP A 90 10.37 -1.78 4.66
C TRP A 90 11.74 -2.19 4.14
N ARG A 91 11.75 -2.75 2.93
CA ARG A 91 12.94 -2.95 2.12
C ARG A 91 12.60 -2.58 0.68
N LEU A 92 13.50 -1.85 0.03
CA LEU A 92 13.43 -1.60 -1.42
C LEU A 92 14.67 -2.19 -2.09
N ASP A 93 14.45 -3.03 -3.09
CA ASP A 93 15.50 -3.61 -3.92
C ASP A 93 15.13 -3.43 -5.40
N GLY A 94 15.78 -2.48 -6.08
CA GLY A 94 15.39 -2.06 -7.43
C GLY A 94 13.94 -1.54 -7.48
N THR A 95 13.07 -2.27 -8.17
CA THR A 95 11.62 -1.96 -8.30
C THR A 95 10.76 -2.64 -7.25
N THR A 96 11.29 -3.63 -6.53
CA THR A 96 10.54 -4.43 -5.58
C THR A 96 10.54 -3.76 -4.20
N LEU A 97 9.36 -3.39 -3.71
CA LEU A 97 9.15 -2.91 -2.34
C LEU A 97 8.56 -4.05 -1.52
N VAL A 98 9.09 -4.28 -0.33
CA VAL A 98 8.51 -5.20 0.65
C VAL A 98 8.14 -4.41 1.89
N LEU A 99 6.89 -4.56 2.34
CA LEU A 99 6.44 -4.11 3.65
C LEU A 99 6.19 -5.33 4.54
N THR A 100 6.81 -5.32 5.72
CA THR A 100 6.69 -6.41 6.70
C THR A 100 6.13 -5.84 8.01
N GLY A 101 4.93 -6.27 8.37
CA GLY A 101 4.30 -6.04 9.67
C GLY A 101 4.61 -7.16 10.67
N GLU A 102 3.83 -7.23 11.74
CA GLU A 102 3.93 -8.31 12.74
C GLU A 102 3.54 -9.66 12.15
N ASP A 103 2.38 -9.70 11.48
CA ASP A 103 1.81 -10.93 10.93
C ASP A 103 1.72 -10.94 9.40
N ALA A 104 1.88 -9.80 8.74
CA ALA A 104 1.67 -9.68 7.30
C ALA A 104 2.92 -9.22 6.56
N GLU A 105 3.13 -9.76 5.37
CA GLU A 105 4.11 -9.25 4.40
C GLU A 105 3.42 -8.98 3.08
N ILE A 106 3.72 -7.82 2.48
CA ILE A 106 3.29 -7.48 1.13
C ILE A 106 4.52 -7.21 0.29
N VAL A 107 4.62 -7.94 -0.82
CA VAL A 107 5.60 -7.66 -1.88
C VAL A 107 4.88 -6.87 -2.95
N PHE A 108 5.51 -5.78 -3.37
CA PHE A 108 5.03 -4.89 -4.41
C PHE A 108 6.06 -4.78 -5.52
N GLU A 109 5.57 -4.55 -6.72
CA GLU A 109 6.38 -4.03 -7.82
C GLU A 109 6.02 -2.58 -8.11
N ALA A 110 7.04 -1.82 -8.48
CA ALA A 110 6.84 -0.48 -9.01
C ALA A 110 6.01 -0.55 -10.29
N ALA A 111 5.00 0.30 -10.42
CA ALA A 111 4.47 0.59 -11.74
C ALA A 111 5.61 1.17 -12.60
N GLU A 112 5.68 0.78 -13.86
CA GLU A 112 6.54 1.47 -14.82
C GLU A 112 6.20 2.96 -14.77
N PRO A 113 7.20 3.86 -14.82
CA PRO A 113 6.89 5.28 -14.97
C PRO A 113 6.03 5.39 -16.20
N GLU A 114 4.82 5.94 -16.06
CA GLU A 114 4.03 6.31 -17.23
C GLU A 114 4.95 7.24 -18.02
N VAL A 115 5.43 6.77 -19.18
CA VAL A 115 6.30 7.58 -20.01
C VAL A 115 5.47 8.81 -20.31
N ALA A 116 5.81 9.93 -19.67
CA ALA A 116 5.22 11.21 -20.00
C ALA A 116 5.38 11.30 -21.51
N ASP A 117 4.28 11.20 -22.23
CA ASP A 117 4.26 11.30 -23.68
C ASP A 117 4.76 12.70 -23.95
N LEU A 118 6.08 12.82 -24.17
CA LEU A 118 6.75 14.02 -24.62
C LEU A 118 6.31 14.23 -26.06
N ARG A 119 5.04 14.59 -26.23
CA ARG A 119 4.49 15.11 -27.48
C ARG A 119 4.50 16.62 -27.40
N THR A 120 5.61 17.15 -27.91
CA THR A 120 5.80 18.34 -28.75
C THR A 120 4.95 19.57 -28.42
#